data_AF-A0AAV0CXC6-F1
#
_entry.id   AF-A0AAV0CXC6-F1
#
_cell.length_a   1.000
_cell.length_b   1.000
_cell.length_c   1.000
_cell.angle_alpha   90.00
_cell.angle_beta   90.00
_cell.angle_gamma   90.00
#
_symmetry.space_group_name_H-M   'P 1'
#
loop_
_entity.id
_entity.type
_entity.pdbx_description
1 polymer ?
#
loop_
_entity_poly.entity_id
_entity_poly.type
_entity_poly.pdbx_seq_one_letter_code
_entity_poly.pdbx_strand_id
1 'polypeptide(L)'
;MQEWELSAEAIEIQKMELEIEAELVFEAQKVLKDSIEQYVEDDRRERNILCKKKEVLTEELKQLLALVKAKEEEIAENDSLIEKVDRRIDCVMSSSQEAETSINENYQNLQSRLSELLLENESLLEKKKEIDYYASQEESRKAKIRDLSRISADEANMFTEVVGLRKSLAQFVLKSKEDRVRLSINEDELAIQIQMLQQQISAARTSLQELSSSKSKIQQDIDSSKQRFLLIDKRVPELEAEKKVAAAARNFKEAARLSTEAKELCMEKDRIQTKLEGAELEVKKVEEEICLIVERLKETEAQVSEKERELAMARFQRLILVDRACREERSVALELGDLEEADALLEEAEAAVSEARKLQPIYGFQEELITLPKHFISAELVSKLQGRQLAELAASVNILAS
;
A
#
# COMPACT_ATOMS: atom_id res chain seq x y z
N MET A 1 61.91 -144.87 164.42
CA MET A 1 61.87 -143.51 165.02
C MET A 1 62.85 -142.64 164.24
N GLN A 2 62.55 -142.35 162.98
CA GLN A 2 63.35 -141.51 162.07
C GLN A 2 62.57 -141.12 160.80
N GLU A 3 61.43 -141.78 160.53
CA GLU A 3 60.49 -141.47 159.43
C GLU A 3 59.53 -140.30 159.72
N TRP A 4 59.63 -139.60 160.86
CA TRP A 4 58.68 -138.55 161.24
C TRP A 4 59.27 -137.13 161.24
N GLU A 5 60.59 -136.97 161.38
CA GLU A 5 61.22 -135.64 161.52
C GLU A 5 61.57 -134.99 160.17
N LEU A 6 61.79 -135.78 159.11
CA LEU A 6 62.10 -135.25 157.77
C LEU A 6 60.87 -134.75 156.98
N SER A 7 59.65 -135.01 157.46
CA SER A 7 58.39 -134.63 156.78
C SER A 7 57.87 -133.25 157.19
N ALA A 8 58.18 -132.80 158.41
CA ALA A 8 57.72 -131.50 158.92
C ALA A 8 58.53 -130.34 158.33
N GLU A 9 59.83 -130.53 158.10
CA GLU A 9 60.73 -129.48 157.61
C GLU A 9 60.46 -129.11 156.13
N ALA A 10 59.98 -130.07 155.31
CA ALA A 10 59.62 -129.81 153.91
C ALA A 10 58.35 -128.96 153.75
N ILE A 11 57.39 -129.07 154.67
CA ILE A 11 56.12 -128.32 154.61
C ILE A 11 56.31 -126.86 155.03
N GLU A 12 57.20 -126.59 155.98
CA GLU A 12 57.52 -125.22 156.43
C GLU A 12 58.18 -124.39 155.33
N ILE A 13 59.07 -125.02 154.53
CA ILE A 13 59.70 -124.38 153.36
C ILE A 13 58.67 -124.05 152.28
N GLN A 14 57.76 -124.97 151.99
CA GLN A 14 56.70 -124.77 151.00
C GLN A 14 55.73 -123.63 151.39
N LYS A 15 55.54 -123.38 152.68
CA LYS A 15 54.74 -122.26 153.17
C LYS A 15 55.44 -120.91 152.95
N MET A 16 56.74 -120.82 153.22
CA MET A 16 57.50 -119.58 152.97
C MET A 16 57.56 -119.22 151.48
N GLU A 17 57.67 -120.20 150.58
CA GLU A 17 57.68 -119.97 149.14
C GLU A 17 56.36 -119.34 148.64
N LEU A 18 55.21 -119.82 149.13
CA LEU A 18 53.90 -119.30 148.74
C LEU A 18 53.60 -117.90 149.30
N GLU A 19 54.13 -117.55 150.48
CA GLU A 19 54.00 -116.20 151.03
C GLU A 19 54.78 -115.16 150.20
N ILE A 20 55.97 -115.52 149.69
CA ILE A 20 56.76 -114.63 148.82
C ILE A 20 56.09 -114.45 147.44
N GLU A 21 55.51 -115.51 146.87
CA GLU A 21 54.77 -115.40 145.60
C GLU A 21 53.52 -114.51 145.71
N ALA A 22 52.79 -114.56 146.84
CA ALA A 22 51.62 -113.72 147.06
C ALA A 22 51.96 -112.22 147.11
N GLU A 23 53.06 -111.86 147.77
CA GLU A 23 53.52 -110.47 147.90
C GLU A 23 53.98 -109.89 146.54
N LEU A 24 54.66 -110.71 145.72
CA LEU A 24 55.10 -110.32 144.36
C LEU A 24 53.92 -110.04 143.42
N VAL A 25 52.84 -110.83 143.52
CA VAL A 25 51.64 -110.63 142.68
C VAL A 25 50.86 -109.37 143.08
N PHE A 26 50.81 -109.04 144.38
CA PHE A 26 50.12 -107.84 144.86
C PHE A 26 50.77 -106.55 144.32
N GLU A 27 52.10 -106.44 144.37
CA GLU A 27 52.78 -105.25 143.84
C GLU A 27 52.76 -105.14 142.32
N ALA A 28 52.73 -106.26 141.59
CA ALA A 28 52.52 -106.22 140.14
C ALA A 28 51.13 -105.64 139.77
N GLN A 29 50.10 -105.93 140.58
CA GLN A 29 48.74 -105.46 140.32
C GLN A 29 48.58 -103.95 140.56
N LYS A 30 49.29 -103.39 141.54
CA LYS A 30 49.25 -101.97 141.88
C LYS A 30 49.88 -101.09 140.80
N VAL A 31 51.05 -101.49 140.28
CA VAL A 31 51.76 -100.76 139.21
C VAL A 31 50.94 -100.68 137.90
N LEU A 32 50.19 -101.73 137.57
CA LEU A 32 49.33 -101.73 136.39
C LEU A 32 48.17 -100.74 136.53
N LYS A 33 47.58 -100.63 137.72
CA LYS A 33 46.45 -99.73 137.97
C LYS A 33 46.87 -98.26 137.83
N ASP A 34 48.02 -97.90 138.40
CA ASP A 34 48.54 -96.52 138.32
C ASP A 34 48.88 -96.11 136.87
N SER A 35 49.29 -97.06 136.02
CA SER A 35 49.58 -96.78 134.61
C SER A 35 48.32 -96.50 133.78
N ILE A 36 47.20 -97.17 134.05
CA ILE A 36 45.93 -96.97 133.31
C ILE A 36 45.34 -95.59 133.58
N GLU A 37 45.40 -95.12 134.84
CA GLU A 37 44.84 -93.82 135.24
C GLU A 37 45.54 -92.65 134.52
N GLN A 38 46.85 -92.76 134.26
CA GLN A 38 47.65 -91.73 133.58
C GLN A 38 47.27 -91.57 132.09
N TYR A 39 47.09 -92.65 131.34
CA TYR A 39 46.76 -92.57 129.89
C TYR A 39 45.38 -91.96 129.62
N VAL A 40 44.40 -92.19 130.50
CA VAL A 40 43.02 -91.67 130.31
C VAL A 40 42.96 -90.15 130.43
N GLU A 41 43.80 -89.55 131.28
CA GLU A 41 43.78 -88.10 131.50
C GLU A 41 44.45 -87.32 130.37
N ASP A 42 45.42 -87.91 129.66
CA ASP A 42 46.07 -87.29 128.49
C ASP A 42 45.11 -87.19 127.29
N ASP A 43 44.38 -88.25 126.94
CA ASP A 43 43.40 -88.26 125.83
C ASP A 43 42.26 -87.23 126.02
N ARG A 44 41.90 -86.96 127.29
CA ARG A 44 40.84 -86.02 127.64
C ARG A 44 41.20 -84.57 127.30
N ARG A 45 42.49 -84.21 127.36
CA ARG A 45 42.98 -82.87 127.01
C ARG A 45 42.97 -82.63 125.50
N GLU A 46 43.38 -83.61 124.71
CA GLU A 46 43.43 -83.49 123.24
C GLU A 46 42.06 -83.23 122.63
N ARG A 47 41.02 -83.92 123.13
CA ARG A 47 39.63 -83.75 122.65
C ARG A 47 39.12 -82.31 122.77
N ASN A 48 39.46 -81.61 123.85
CA ASN A 48 38.98 -80.23 124.07
C ASN A 48 39.62 -79.21 123.11
N ILE A 49 40.86 -79.43 122.67
CA ILE A 49 41.54 -78.55 121.70
C ILE A 49 40.87 -78.63 120.32
N LEU A 50 40.52 -79.84 119.88
CA LEU A 50 39.89 -80.06 118.57
C LEU A 50 38.48 -79.46 118.47
N CYS A 51 37.69 -79.49 119.56
CA CYS A 51 36.37 -78.84 119.58
C CYS A 51 36.43 -77.33 119.33
N LYS A 52 37.36 -76.62 119.99
CA LYS A 52 37.53 -75.16 119.78
C LYS A 52 37.92 -74.83 118.34
N LYS A 53 38.76 -75.66 117.72
CA LYS A 53 39.21 -75.45 116.34
C LYS A 53 38.07 -75.63 115.33
N LYS A 54 37.13 -76.53 115.61
CA LYS A 54 35.93 -76.75 114.78
C LYS A 54 34.99 -75.54 114.78
N GLU A 55 34.78 -74.89 115.92
CA GLU A 55 33.90 -73.73 116.03
C GLU A 55 34.38 -72.55 115.18
N VAL A 56 35.68 -72.23 115.22
CA VAL A 56 36.27 -71.12 114.45
C VAL A 56 36.10 -71.33 112.94
N LEU A 57 36.45 -72.50 112.43
CA LEU A 57 36.34 -72.81 110.99
C LEU A 57 34.89 -72.77 110.48
N THR A 58 33.92 -73.10 111.34
CA THR A 58 32.50 -73.08 110.96
C THR A 58 32.00 -71.64 110.78
N GLU A 59 32.51 -70.70 111.56
CA GLU A 59 32.09 -69.30 111.48
C GLU A 59 32.75 -68.57 110.30
N GLU A 60 34.03 -68.87 110.00
CA GLU A 60 34.71 -68.37 108.79
C GLU A 60 34.00 -68.83 107.51
N LEU A 61 33.52 -70.09 107.46
CA LEU A 61 32.78 -70.62 106.31
C LEU A 61 31.46 -69.87 106.08
N LYS A 62 30.75 -69.48 107.14
CA LYS A 62 29.52 -68.68 107.01
C LYS A 62 29.79 -67.28 106.45
N GLN A 63 30.88 -66.63 106.87
CA GLN A 63 31.25 -65.30 106.39
C GLN A 63 31.61 -65.32 104.90
N LEU A 64 32.36 -66.32 104.44
CA LEU A 64 32.70 -66.51 103.04
C LEU A 64 31.46 -66.75 102.16
N LEU A 65 30.50 -67.56 102.62
CA LEU A 65 29.25 -67.79 101.89
C LEU A 65 28.39 -66.53 101.77
N ALA A 66 28.39 -65.65 102.77
CA ALA A 66 27.68 -64.37 102.69
C ALA A 66 28.31 -63.42 101.66
N LEU A 67 29.65 -63.38 101.59
CA LEU A 67 30.37 -62.55 100.62
C LEU A 67 30.15 -63.01 99.17
N VAL A 68 30.12 -64.32 98.93
CA VAL A 68 29.85 -64.89 97.59
C VAL A 68 28.46 -64.50 97.13
N LYS A 69 27.44 -64.64 97.98
CA LYS A 69 26.06 -64.22 97.63
C LYS A 69 25.96 -62.74 97.28
N ALA A 70 26.62 -61.86 98.04
CA ALA A 70 26.63 -60.43 97.74
C ALA A 70 27.29 -60.12 96.37
N LYS A 71 28.33 -60.88 96.00
CA LYS A 71 28.98 -60.73 94.69
C LYS A 71 28.19 -61.32 93.54
N GLU A 72 27.45 -62.40 93.77
CA GLU A 72 26.51 -62.94 92.78
C GLU A 72 25.37 -61.95 92.47
N GLU A 73 24.87 -61.25 93.50
CA GLU A 73 23.87 -60.18 93.32
C GLU A 73 24.43 -58.99 92.52
N GLU A 74 25.66 -58.55 92.81
CA GLU A 74 26.34 -57.47 92.06
C GLU A 74 26.63 -57.86 90.59
N ILE A 75 27.01 -59.11 90.33
CA ILE A 75 27.18 -59.64 88.96
C ILE A 75 25.84 -59.63 88.23
N ALA A 76 24.76 -60.10 88.85
CA ALA A 76 23.44 -60.10 88.24
C ALA A 76 22.92 -58.68 87.95
N GLU A 77 23.20 -57.71 88.82
CA GLU A 77 22.89 -56.31 88.59
C GLU A 77 23.68 -55.74 87.40
N ASN A 78 24.99 -56.03 87.34
CA ASN A 78 25.85 -55.61 86.23
C ASN A 78 25.42 -56.22 84.90
N ASP A 79 25.07 -57.51 84.87
CA ASP A 79 24.56 -58.18 83.67
C ASP A 79 23.26 -57.51 83.18
N SER A 80 22.36 -57.13 84.10
CA SER A 80 21.15 -56.38 83.76
C SER A 80 21.45 -54.99 83.19
N LEU A 81 22.46 -54.30 83.71
CA LEU A 81 22.88 -52.99 83.20
C LEU A 81 23.53 -53.09 81.81
N ILE A 82 24.37 -54.11 81.58
CA ILE A 82 24.98 -54.38 80.27
C ILE A 82 23.87 -54.63 79.24
N GLU A 83 22.90 -55.48 79.56
CA GLU A 83 21.79 -55.78 78.65
C GLU A 83 20.97 -54.51 78.31
N LYS A 84 20.75 -53.62 79.27
CA LYS A 84 20.08 -52.32 79.01
C LYS A 84 20.91 -51.41 78.11
N VAL A 85 22.24 -51.42 78.24
CA VAL A 85 23.14 -50.63 77.38
C VAL A 85 23.19 -51.21 75.98
N ASP A 86 23.28 -52.52 75.82
CA ASP A 86 23.28 -53.19 74.52
C ASP A 86 21.98 -52.91 73.76
N ARG A 87 20.83 -53.03 74.43
CA ARG A 87 19.53 -52.65 73.81
C ARG A 87 19.49 -51.18 73.38
N ARG A 88 20.14 -50.28 74.11
CA ARG A 88 20.25 -48.86 73.70
C ARG A 88 21.17 -48.68 72.50
N ILE A 89 22.29 -49.39 72.46
CA ILE A 89 23.22 -49.39 71.33
C ILE A 89 22.49 -49.89 70.08
N ASP A 90 21.79 -51.01 70.17
CA ASP A 90 21.03 -51.59 69.05
C ASP A 90 19.96 -50.62 68.52
N CYS A 91 19.23 -49.96 69.42
CA CYS A 91 18.22 -48.97 69.04
C CYS A 91 18.83 -47.73 68.36
N VAL A 92 20.00 -47.26 68.81
CA VAL A 92 20.72 -46.15 68.15
C VAL A 92 21.29 -46.60 66.80
N MET A 93 21.80 -47.83 66.71
CA MET A 93 22.32 -48.39 65.46
C MET A 93 21.22 -48.53 64.41
N SER A 94 20.04 -49.06 64.78
CA SER A 94 18.92 -49.20 63.85
C SER A 94 18.40 -47.84 63.37
N SER A 95 18.17 -46.90 64.28
CA SER A 95 17.72 -45.54 63.92
C SER A 95 18.75 -44.77 63.09
N SER A 96 20.06 -44.94 63.37
CA SER A 96 21.12 -44.33 62.58
C SER A 96 21.24 -44.95 61.19
N GLN A 97 21.05 -46.26 61.08
CA GLN A 97 21.09 -46.96 59.80
C GLN A 97 19.87 -46.64 58.92
N GLU A 98 18.67 -46.50 59.52
CA GLU A 98 17.48 -45.98 58.83
C GLU A 98 17.69 -44.52 58.35
N ALA A 99 18.33 -43.68 59.17
CA ALA A 99 18.68 -42.33 58.76
C ALA A 99 19.71 -42.33 57.62
N GLU A 100 20.72 -43.21 57.67
CA GLU A 100 21.73 -43.34 56.62
C GLU A 100 21.12 -43.80 55.29
N THR A 101 20.24 -44.81 55.29
CA THR A 101 19.55 -45.26 54.08
C THR A 101 18.66 -44.17 53.50
N SER A 102 17.90 -43.47 54.34
CA SER A 102 17.07 -42.34 53.90
C SER A 102 17.89 -41.19 53.32
N ILE A 103 19.02 -40.84 53.95
CA ILE A 103 19.94 -39.80 53.43
C ILE A 103 20.54 -40.24 52.09
N ASN A 104 20.95 -41.50 51.96
CA ASN A 104 21.54 -42.01 50.73
C ASN A 104 20.50 -42.04 49.59
N GLU A 105 19.27 -42.50 49.84
CA GLU A 105 18.17 -42.45 48.87
C GLU A 105 17.87 -41.01 48.42
N ASN A 106 17.81 -40.07 49.36
CA ASN A 106 17.62 -38.66 49.06
C ASN A 106 18.78 -38.07 48.23
N TYR A 107 20.03 -38.45 48.54
CA TYR A 107 21.20 -38.03 47.78
C TYR A 107 21.15 -38.55 46.34
N GLN A 108 20.85 -39.85 46.13
CA GLN A 108 20.73 -40.42 44.79
C GLN A 108 19.60 -39.76 43.98
N ASN A 109 18.45 -39.49 44.63
CA ASN A 109 17.33 -38.78 44.00
C ASN A 109 17.66 -37.32 43.64
N LEU A 110 18.44 -36.63 44.47
CA LEU A 110 18.92 -35.28 44.15
C LEU A 110 19.92 -35.31 42.99
N GLN A 111 20.82 -36.31 42.97
CA GLN A 111 21.81 -36.46 41.92
C GLN A 111 21.19 -36.79 40.56
N SER A 112 20.15 -37.65 40.54
CA SER A 112 19.41 -37.96 39.31
C SER A 112 18.70 -36.72 38.77
N ARG A 113 17.95 -35.99 39.61
CA ARG A 113 17.29 -34.74 39.24
C ARG A 113 18.25 -33.67 38.77
N LEU A 114 19.41 -33.53 39.41
CA LEU A 114 20.44 -32.58 38.97
C LEU A 114 20.94 -32.93 37.56
N SER A 115 21.14 -34.21 37.29
CA SER A 115 21.57 -34.68 35.96
C SER A 115 20.50 -34.43 34.89
N GLU A 116 19.23 -34.66 35.21
CA GLU A 116 18.10 -34.34 34.31
C GLU A 116 18.03 -32.84 34.00
N LEU A 117 18.17 -31.99 35.03
CA LEU A 117 18.10 -30.54 34.89
C LEU A 117 19.29 -29.99 34.07
N LEU A 118 20.48 -30.57 34.21
CA LEU A 118 21.64 -30.24 33.38
C LEU A 118 21.39 -30.56 31.90
N LEU A 119 20.84 -31.74 31.59
CA LEU A 119 20.49 -32.14 30.22
C LEU A 119 19.39 -31.22 29.63
N GLU A 120 18.38 -30.87 30.42
CA GLU A 120 17.33 -29.93 30.00
C GLU A 120 17.92 -28.54 29.71
N ASN A 121 18.81 -28.06 30.57
CA ASN A 121 19.49 -26.78 30.37
C ASN A 121 20.34 -26.77 29.10
N GLU A 122 21.08 -27.84 28.78
CA GLU A 122 21.82 -27.95 27.52
C GLU A 122 20.88 -27.93 26.30
N SER A 123 19.77 -28.66 26.35
CA SER A 123 18.73 -28.66 25.31
C SER A 123 18.12 -27.27 25.09
N LEU A 124 17.80 -26.55 26.18
CA LEU A 124 17.30 -25.18 26.12
C LEU A 124 18.33 -24.20 25.54
N LEU A 125 19.60 -24.39 25.88
CA LEU A 125 20.69 -23.56 25.38
C LEU A 125 20.87 -23.73 23.86
N GLU A 126 20.71 -24.95 23.35
CA GLU A 126 20.74 -25.21 21.90
C GLU A 126 19.52 -24.61 21.19
N LYS A 127 18.31 -24.79 21.74
CA LYS A 127 17.10 -24.14 21.21
C LYS A 127 17.22 -22.62 21.18
N LYS A 128 17.85 -22.02 22.21
CA LYS A 128 18.11 -20.58 22.23
C LYS A 128 19.00 -20.14 21.07
N LYS A 129 20.10 -20.85 20.79
CA LYS A 129 20.96 -20.55 19.65
C LYS A 129 20.21 -20.63 18.32
N GLU A 130 19.35 -21.63 18.18
CA GLU A 130 18.53 -21.80 16.98
C GLU A 130 17.53 -20.64 16.80
N ILE A 131 16.85 -20.23 17.88
CA ILE A 131 15.97 -19.06 17.89
C ILE A 131 16.74 -17.78 17.54
N ASP A 132 17.91 -17.56 18.13
CA ASP A 132 18.74 -16.37 17.87
C ASP A 132 19.22 -16.32 16.41
N TYR A 133 19.53 -17.49 15.81
CA TYR A 133 19.86 -17.61 14.39
C TYR A 133 18.68 -17.21 13.49
N TYR A 134 17.48 -17.76 13.73
CA TYR A 134 16.29 -17.39 12.96
C TYR A 134 15.90 -15.92 13.15
N ALA A 135 16.00 -15.39 14.36
CA ALA A 135 15.73 -13.98 14.64
C ALA A 135 16.67 -13.06 13.83
N SER A 136 17.95 -13.41 13.75
CA SER A 136 18.94 -12.68 12.94
C SER A 136 18.61 -12.73 11.45
N GLN A 137 18.15 -13.88 10.95
CA GLN A 137 17.73 -14.03 9.56
C GLN A 137 16.48 -13.20 9.24
N GLU A 138 15.48 -13.20 10.12
CA GLU A 138 14.25 -12.44 9.94
C GLU A 138 14.48 -10.92 9.97
N GLU A 139 15.35 -10.41 10.85
CA GLU A 139 15.67 -8.97 10.85
C GLU A 139 16.39 -8.56 9.54
N SER A 140 17.26 -9.42 9.00
CA SER A 140 17.87 -9.23 7.67
C SER A 140 16.83 -9.26 6.56
N ARG A 141 15.88 -10.20 6.59
CA ARG A 141 14.79 -10.30 5.61
C ARG A 141 13.88 -9.06 5.67
N LYS A 142 13.55 -8.60 6.87
CA LYS A 142 12.76 -7.39 7.11
C LYS A 142 13.46 -6.12 6.62
N ALA A 143 14.80 -6.04 6.71
CA ALA A 143 15.57 -4.95 6.12
C ALA A 143 15.44 -4.97 4.58
N LYS A 144 15.62 -6.14 3.95
CA LYS A 144 15.45 -6.30 2.49
C LYS A 144 14.05 -5.92 2.01
N ILE A 145 13.01 -6.33 2.74
CA ILE A 145 11.61 -5.96 2.42
C ILE A 145 11.40 -4.45 2.49
N ARG A 146 11.97 -3.77 3.51
CA ARG A 146 11.91 -2.31 3.62
C ARG A 146 12.59 -1.62 2.44
N ASP A 147 13.77 -2.09 2.03
CA ASP A 147 14.48 -1.53 0.88
C ASP A 147 13.71 -1.73 -0.43
N LEU A 148 13.16 -2.93 -0.68
CA LEU A 148 12.33 -3.20 -1.85
C LEU A 148 11.08 -2.32 -1.86
N SER A 149 10.41 -2.16 -0.71
CA SER A 149 9.25 -1.29 -0.61
C SER A 149 9.58 0.17 -0.94
N ARG A 150 10.76 0.66 -0.54
CA ARG A 150 11.23 2.00 -0.90
C ARG A 150 11.46 2.13 -2.41
N ILE A 151 12.21 1.18 -3.00
CA ILE A 151 12.49 1.17 -4.45
C ILE A 151 11.20 1.12 -5.26
N SER A 152 10.24 0.28 -4.88
CA SER A 152 8.94 0.21 -5.56
C SER A 152 8.12 1.48 -5.41
N ALA A 153 8.20 2.17 -4.26
CA ALA A 153 7.54 3.46 -4.08
C ALA A 153 8.18 4.55 -4.97
N ASP A 154 9.52 4.60 -5.04
CA ASP A 154 10.25 5.52 -5.90
C ASP A 154 9.93 5.28 -7.38
N GLU A 155 9.88 4.01 -7.81
CA GLU A 155 9.51 3.61 -9.17
C GLU A 155 8.05 3.99 -9.50
N ALA A 156 7.11 3.78 -8.58
CA ALA A 156 5.72 4.20 -8.74
C ALA A 156 5.59 5.73 -8.88
N ASN A 157 6.37 6.49 -8.12
CA ASN A 157 6.41 7.95 -8.23
C ASN A 157 6.94 8.38 -9.61
N MET A 158 8.04 7.78 -10.08
CA MET A 158 8.59 8.05 -11.41
C MET A 158 7.57 7.76 -12.53
N PHE A 159 6.83 6.65 -12.45
CA PHE A 159 5.77 6.35 -13.44
C PHE A 159 4.64 7.37 -13.39
N THR A 160 4.26 7.82 -12.19
CA THR A 160 3.22 8.84 -12.02
C THR A 160 3.63 10.17 -12.66
N GLU A 161 4.89 10.59 -12.48
CA GLU A 161 5.45 11.78 -13.13
C GLU A 161 5.43 11.65 -14.66
N VAL A 162 5.88 10.50 -15.19
CA VAL A 162 5.87 10.24 -16.65
C VAL A 162 4.46 10.29 -17.22
N VAL A 163 3.47 9.70 -16.54
CA VAL A 163 2.07 9.75 -16.96
C VAL A 163 1.54 11.19 -16.94
N GLY A 164 1.88 11.96 -15.90
CA GLY A 164 1.54 13.38 -15.80
C GLY A 164 2.09 14.19 -16.97
N LEU A 165 3.38 14.04 -17.27
CA LEU A 165 4.04 14.68 -18.40
C LEU A 165 3.38 14.31 -19.74
N ARG A 166 3.15 13.00 -19.99
CA ARG A 166 2.48 12.55 -21.22
C ARG A 166 1.09 13.14 -21.36
N LYS A 167 0.32 13.23 -20.28
CA LYS A 167 -1.02 13.83 -20.30
C LYS A 167 -0.96 15.30 -20.70
N SER A 168 -0.07 16.08 -20.10
CA SER A 168 0.06 17.51 -20.41
C SER A 168 0.55 17.74 -21.84
N LEU A 169 1.52 16.95 -22.31
CA LEU A 169 1.99 16.98 -23.69
C LEU A 169 0.90 16.57 -24.69
N ALA A 170 0.15 15.51 -24.41
CA ALA A 170 -0.96 15.08 -25.25
C ALA A 170 -2.06 16.16 -25.36
N GLN A 171 -2.37 16.86 -24.26
CA GLN A 171 -3.29 18.00 -24.28
C GLN A 171 -2.78 19.14 -25.16
N PHE A 172 -1.47 19.41 -25.13
CA PHE A 172 -0.87 20.41 -26.02
C PHE A 172 -0.98 20.02 -27.50
N VAL A 173 -0.68 18.77 -27.83
CA VAL A 173 -0.85 18.24 -29.20
C VAL A 173 -2.32 18.33 -29.65
N LEU A 174 -3.26 17.96 -28.79
CA LEU A 174 -4.69 18.07 -29.07
C LEU A 174 -5.11 19.52 -29.34
N LYS A 175 -4.68 20.47 -28.51
CA LYS A 175 -4.98 21.89 -28.69
C LYS A 175 -4.50 22.43 -30.04
N SER A 176 -3.30 22.03 -30.47
CA SER A 176 -2.76 22.40 -31.79
C SER A 176 -3.62 21.81 -32.94
N LYS A 177 -4.10 20.57 -32.80
CA LYS A 177 -5.02 19.96 -33.78
C LYS A 177 -6.37 20.68 -33.80
N GLU A 178 -6.93 21.01 -32.63
CA GLU A 178 -8.19 21.75 -32.50
C GLU A 178 -8.13 23.13 -33.15
N ASP A 179 -7.00 23.85 -33.01
CA ASP A 179 -6.81 25.16 -33.64
C ASP A 179 -6.93 25.08 -35.17
N ARG A 180 -6.36 24.04 -35.81
CA ARG A 180 -6.46 23.81 -37.25
C ARG A 180 -7.88 23.45 -37.69
N VAL A 181 -8.55 22.58 -36.94
CA VAL A 181 -9.94 22.19 -37.22
C VAL A 181 -10.88 23.38 -37.10
N ARG A 182 -10.74 24.20 -36.06
CA ARG A 182 -11.53 25.42 -35.87
C ARG A 182 -11.37 26.38 -37.05
N LEU A 183 -10.14 26.59 -37.53
CA LEU A 183 -9.90 27.44 -38.71
C LEU A 183 -10.55 26.85 -39.97
N SER A 184 -10.49 25.53 -40.16
CA SER A 184 -11.16 24.86 -41.28
C SER A 184 -12.69 25.04 -41.24
N ILE A 185 -13.30 24.90 -40.07
CA ILE A 185 -14.75 25.11 -39.90
C ILE A 185 -15.11 26.57 -40.23
N ASN A 186 -14.31 27.52 -39.75
CA ASN A 186 -14.51 28.94 -40.05
C ASN A 186 -14.36 29.25 -41.55
N GLU A 187 -13.44 28.57 -42.25
CA GLU A 187 -13.34 28.69 -43.71
C GLU A 187 -14.62 28.22 -44.41
N ASP A 188 -15.16 27.07 -44.02
CA ASP A 188 -16.38 26.53 -44.61
C ASP A 188 -17.59 27.46 -44.35
N GLU A 189 -17.71 28.00 -43.13
CA GLU A 189 -18.76 28.96 -42.78
C GLU A 189 -18.65 30.26 -43.60
N LEU A 190 -17.44 30.81 -43.74
CA LEU A 190 -17.21 32.02 -44.53
C LEU A 190 -17.46 31.78 -46.03
N ALA A 191 -17.10 30.61 -46.56
CA ALA A 191 -17.38 30.23 -47.94
C ALA A 191 -18.89 30.19 -48.24
N ILE A 192 -19.68 29.64 -47.31
CA ILE A 192 -21.15 29.63 -47.42
C ILE A 192 -21.70 31.06 -47.41
N GLN A 193 -21.21 31.93 -46.51
CA GLN A 193 -21.65 33.33 -46.45
C GLN A 193 -21.35 34.09 -47.75
N ILE A 194 -20.15 33.91 -48.32
CA ILE A 194 -19.76 34.51 -49.61
C ILE A 194 -20.69 34.02 -50.72
N GLN A 195 -20.98 32.72 -50.79
CA GLN A 195 -21.87 32.16 -51.80
C GLN A 195 -23.29 32.75 -51.69
N MET A 196 -23.82 32.90 -50.47
CA MET A 196 -25.12 33.53 -50.25
C MET A 196 -25.15 34.99 -50.70
N LEU A 197 -24.10 35.76 -50.40
CA LEU A 197 -23.99 37.15 -50.85
C LEU A 197 -23.86 37.26 -52.38
N GLN A 198 -23.10 36.36 -53.02
CA GLN A 198 -23.00 36.32 -54.49
C GLN A 198 -24.34 35.99 -55.16
N GLN A 199 -25.16 35.13 -54.55
CA GLN A 199 -26.53 34.89 -55.00
C GLN A 199 -27.40 36.15 -54.89
N GLN A 200 -27.28 36.91 -53.79
CA GLN A 200 -27.98 38.18 -53.62
C GLN A 200 -27.56 39.21 -54.68
N ILE A 201 -26.26 39.33 -54.95
CA ILE A 201 -25.73 40.20 -56.02
C ILE A 201 -26.32 39.80 -57.37
N SER A 202 -26.35 38.49 -57.67
CA SER A 202 -26.90 37.97 -58.93
C SER A 202 -28.39 38.30 -59.07
N ALA A 203 -29.17 38.08 -58.02
CA ALA A 203 -30.59 38.42 -57.99
C ALA A 203 -30.83 39.93 -58.18
N ALA A 204 -30.08 40.78 -57.47
CA ALA A 204 -30.18 42.23 -57.59
C ALA A 204 -29.78 42.75 -58.98
N ARG A 205 -28.77 42.15 -59.63
CA ARG A 205 -28.40 42.47 -61.02
C ARG A 205 -29.51 42.11 -62.01
N THR A 206 -30.17 40.97 -61.83
CA THR A 206 -31.34 40.60 -62.65
C THR A 206 -32.47 41.62 -62.49
N SER A 207 -32.83 41.99 -61.26
CA SER A 207 -33.86 43.01 -61.00
C SER A 207 -33.48 44.37 -61.60
N LEU A 208 -32.21 44.78 -61.51
CA LEU A 208 -31.71 46.01 -62.11
C LEU A 208 -31.86 46.01 -63.64
N GLN A 209 -31.58 44.87 -64.28
CA GLN A 209 -31.75 44.68 -65.72
C GLN A 209 -33.23 44.78 -66.13
N GLU A 210 -34.13 44.14 -65.38
CA GLU A 210 -35.58 44.20 -65.60
C GLU A 210 -36.10 45.64 -65.48
N LEU A 211 -35.75 46.35 -64.40
CA LEU A 211 -36.14 47.76 -64.22
C LEU A 211 -35.59 48.67 -65.32
N SER A 212 -34.34 48.46 -65.74
CA SER A 212 -33.73 49.21 -66.84
C SER A 212 -34.46 48.99 -68.17
N SER A 213 -34.87 47.75 -68.44
CA SER A 213 -35.67 47.42 -69.63
C SER A 213 -37.08 48.06 -69.57
N SER A 214 -37.72 48.05 -68.39
CA SER A 214 -39.01 48.70 -68.16
C SER A 214 -38.90 50.21 -68.37
N LYS A 215 -37.87 50.86 -67.79
CA LYS A 215 -37.58 52.28 -68.00
C LYS A 215 -37.45 52.63 -69.47
N SER A 216 -36.68 51.84 -70.24
CA SER A 216 -36.50 52.08 -71.68
C SER A 216 -37.82 52.00 -72.44
N LYS A 217 -38.70 51.05 -72.07
CA LYS A 217 -40.02 50.90 -72.68
C LYS A 217 -40.92 52.11 -72.39
N ILE A 218 -40.99 52.53 -71.12
CA ILE A 218 -41.80 53.69 -70.72
C ILE A 218 -41.26 54.97 -71.40
N GLN A 219 -39.93 55.12 -71.51
CA GLN A 219 -39.32 56.25 -72.19
C GLN A 219 -39.68 56.30 -73.68
N GLN A 220 -39.72 55.15 -74.36
CA GLN A 220 -40.17 55.06 -75.75
C GLN A 220 -41.66 55.46 -75.89
N ASP A 221 -42.50 55.05 -74.95
CA ASP A 221 -43.91 55.42 -74.90
C ASP A 221 -44.09 56.93 -74.65
N ILE A 222 -43.26 57.53 -73.81
CA ILE A 222 -43.19 58.99 -73.59
C ILE A 222 -42.80 59.71 -74.88
N ASP A 223 -41.74 59.28 -75.55
CA ASP A 223 -41.24 59.95 -76.76
C ASP A 223 -42.25 59.87 -77.91
N SER A 224 -42.91 58.72 -78.09
CA SER A 224 -43.97 58.56 -79.09
C SER A 224 -45.21 59.42 -78.77
N SER A 225 -45.59 59.50 -77.49
CA SER A 225 -46.67 60.36 -77.01
C SER A 225 -46.34 61.85 -77.18
N LYS A 226 -45.09 62.26 -76.93
CA LYS A 226 -44.58 63.62 -77.18
C LYS A 226 -44.63 63.98 -78.67
N GLN A 227 -44.23 63.07 -79.56
CA GLN A 227 -44.34 63.28 -81.01
C GLN A 227 -45.80 63.47 -81.44
N ARG A 228 -46.72 62.62 -80.99
CA ARG A 228 -48.16 62.76 -81.28
C ARG A 228 -48.72 64.06 -80.73
N PHE A 229 -48.35 64.42 -79.51
CA PHE A 229 -48.75 65.69 -78.88
C PHE A 229 -48.33 66.89 -79.72
N LEU A 230 -47.06 66.94 -80.17
CA LEU A 230 -46.54 68.02 -81.00
C LEU A 230 -47.23 68.12 -82.38
N LEU A 231 -47.60 66.97 -82.98
CA LEU A 231 -48.36 66.96 -84.23
C LEU A 231 -49.75 67.58 -84.04
N ILE A 232 -50.44 67.21 -82.95
CA ILE A 232 -51.76 67.75 -82.62
C ILE A 232 -51.66 69.25 -82.30
N ASP A 233 -50.65 69.65 -81.52
CA ASP A 233 -50.43 71.04 -81.10
C ASP A 233 -50.22 71.98 -82.29
N LYS A 234 -49.61 71.49 -83.38
CA LYS A 234 -49.49 72.22 -84.66
C LYS A 234 -50.77 72.20 -85.48
N ARG A 235 -51.46 71.06 -85.55
CA ARG A 235 -52.64 70.87 -86.42
C ARG A 235 -53.87 71.62 -85.92
N VAL A 236 -54.06 71.75 -84.60
CA VAL A 236 -55.22 72.45 -84.03
C VAL A 236 -55.29 73.93 -84.49
N PRO A 237 -54.21 74.75 -84.37
CA PRO A 237 -54.20 76.10 -84.91
C PRO A 237 -54.43 76.19 -86.42
N GLU A 238 -53.91 75.23 -87.20
CA GLU A 238 -54.14 75.17 -88.66
C GLU A 238 -55.62 74.94 -88.97
N LEU A 239 -56.26 73.98 -88.31
CA LEU A 239 -57.70 73.71 -88.46
C LEU A 239 -58.56 74.90 -88.02
N GLU A 240 -58.13 75.63 -86.98
CA GLU A 240 -58.80 76.87 -86.57
C GLU A 240 -58.68 77.99 -87.61
N ALA A 241 -57.52 78.09 -88.29
CA ALA A 241 -57.31 79.03 -89.39
C ALA A 241 -58.14 78.65 -90.63
N GLU A 242 -58.09 77.38 -91.04
CA GLU A 242 -58.90 76.81 -92.14
C GLU A 242 -60.41 77.02 -91.87
N LYS A 243 -60.85 76.79 -90.62
CA LYS A 243 -62.23 77.06 -90.18
C LYS A 243 -62.62 78.53 -90.37
N LYS A 244 -61.75 79.47 -89.99
CA LYS A 244 -62.01 80.92 -90.17
C LYS A 244 -62.14 81.29 -91.64
N VAL A 245 -61.30 80.72 -92.51
CA VAL A 245 -61.36 80.90 -93.96
C VAL A 245 -62.67 80.33 -94.55
N ALA A 246 -63.04 79.10 -94.18
CA ALA A 246 -64.28 78.46 -94.63
C ALA A 246 -65.54 79.26 -94.19
N ALA A 247 -65.53 79.80 -92.97
CA ALA A 247 -66.59 80.67 -92.47
C ALA A 247 -66.67 82.01 -93.23
N ALA A 248 -65.51 82.63 -93.54
CA ALA A 248 -65.45 83.85 -94.35
C ALA A 248 -65.95 83.64 -95.80
N ALA A 249 -65.72 82.45 -96.36
CA ALA A 249 -66.28 82.03 -97.65
C ALA A 249 -67.76 81.60 -97.58
N ARG A 250 -68.44 81.77 -96.42
CA ARG A 250 -69.83 81.37 -96.15
C ARG A 250 -70.10 79.87 -96.31
N ASN A 251 -69.07 79.03 -96.25
CA ASN A 251 -69.21 77.58 -96.24
C ASN A 251 -69.32 77.05 -94.81
N PHE A 252 -70.50 77.23 -94.21
CA PHE A 252 -70.75 76.89 -92.80
C PHE A 252 -70.69 75.39 -92.49
N LYS A 253 -70.98 74.52 -93.47
CA LYS A 253 -70.87 73.06 -93.29
C LYS A 253 -69.42 72.64 -93.09
N GLU A 254 -68.51 73.18 -93.90
CA GLU A 254 -67.09 72.87 -93.78
C GLU A 254 -66.49 73.51 -92.52
N ALA A 255 -66.89 74.74 -92.17
CA ALA A 255 -66.48 75.35 -90.90
C ALA A 255 -66.95 74.56 -89.66
N ALA A 256 -68.13 73.94 -89.71
CA ALA A 256 -68.63 73.08 -88.65
C ALA A 256 -67.82 71.77 -88.54
N ARG A 257 -67.52 71.11 -89.68
CA ARG A 257 -66.68 69.91 -89.75
C ARG A 257 -65.27 70.15 -89.21
N LEU A 258 -64.62 71.23 -89.63
CA LEU A 258 -63.30 71.62 -89.13
C LEU A 258 -63.33 71.95 -87.63
N SER A 259 -64.44 72.52 -87.14
CA SER A 259 -64.61 72.78 -85.71
C SER A 259 -64.81 71.53 -84.87
N THR A 260 -65.44 70.48 -85.39
CA THR A 260 -65.57 69.19 -84.69
C THR A 260 -64.23 68.46 -84.67
N GLU A 261 -63.50 68.44 -85.79
CA GLU A 261 -62.17 67.84 -85.91
C GLU A 261 -61.16 68.50 -84.94
N ALA A 262 -61.16 69.84 -84.85
CA ALA A 262 -60.33 70.56 -83.89
C ALA A 262 -60.67 70.22 -82.42
N LYS A 263 -61.96 70.09 -82.08
CA LYS A 263 -62.38 69.70 -80.72
C LYS A 263 -61.97 68.27 -80.37
N GLU A 264 -62.12 67.33 -81.29
CA GLU A 264 -61.69 65.94 -81.11
C GLU A 264 -60.18 65.85 -80.89
N LEU A 265 -59.39 66.58 -81.67
CA LEU A 265 -57.94 66.67 -81.49
C LEU A 265 -57.55 67.35 -80.17
N CYS A 266 -58.26 68.37 -79.70
CA CYS A 266 -58.04 68.94 -78.37
C CYS A 266 -58.32 67.93 -77.25
N MET A 267 -59.40 67.14 -77.36
CA MET A 267 -59.68 66.09 -76.38
C MET A 267 -58.61 64.98 -76.41
N GLU A 268 -58.09 64.64 -77.60
CA GLU A 268 -56.97 63.72 -77.73
C GLU A 268 -55.68 64.30 -77.10
N LYS A 269 -55.41 65.59 -77.29
CA LYS A 269 -54.28 66.31 -76.68
C LYS A 269 -54.32 66.21 -75.15
N ASP A 270 -55.47 66.52 -74.54
CA ASP A 270 -55.63 66.45 -73.08
C ASP A 270 -55.41 65.02 -72.57
N ARG A 271 -55.95 64.01 -73.28
CA ARG A 271 -55.73 62.59 -72.96
C ARG A 271 -54.26 62.20 -73.05
N ILE A 272 -53.55 62.66 -74.08
CA ILE A 272 -52.11 62.40 -74.25
C ILE A 272 -51.32 63.11 -73.15
N GLN A 273 -51.71 64.32 -72.77
CA GLN A 273 -51.07 65.05 -71.67
C GLN A 273 -51.18 64.28 -70.35
N THR A 274 -52.37 63.80 -69.97
CA THR A 274 -52.54 62.99 -68.75
C THR A 274 -51.72 61.70 -68.82
N LYS A 275 -51.63 61.05 -69.99
CA LYS A 275 -50.78 59.86 -70.18
C LYS A 275 -49.30 60.18 -70.01
N LEU A 276 -48.83 61.32 -70.55
CA LEU A 276 -47.45 61.78 -70.42
C LEU A 276 -47.10 62.04 -68.95
N GLU A 277 -47.94 62.79 -68.23
CA GLU A 277 -47.75 63.07 -66.81
C GLU A 277 -47.69 61.77 -65.98
N GLY A 278 -48.57 60.79 -66.28
CA GLY A 278 -48.55 59.47 -65.65
C GLY A 278 -47.28 58.67 -65.93
N ALA A 279 -46.85 58.59 -67.20
CA ALA A 279 -45.64 57.88 -67.60
C ALA A 279 -44.36 58.54 -67.04
N GLU A 280 -44.30 59.87 -66.97
CA GLU A 280 -43.16 60.59 -66.37
C GLU A 280 -43.06 60.32 -64.86
N LEU A 281 -44.18 60.17 -64.15
CA LEU A 281 -44.18 59.73 -62.75
C LEU A 281 -43.72 58.27 -62.60
N GLU A 282 -44.11 57.38 -63.52
CA GLU A 282 -43.68 55.99 -63.52
C GLU A 282 -42.16 55.86 -63.77
N VAL A 283 -41.61 56.64 -64.72
CA VAL A 283 -40.15 56.71 -64.93
C VAL A 283 -39.42 57.13 -63.66
N LYS A 284 -39.90 58.18 -62.98
CA LYS A 284 -39.27 58.64 -61.71
C LYS A 284 -39.26 57.54 -60.65
N LYS A 285 -40.36 56.79 -60.48
CA LYS A 285 -40.42 55.66 -59.55
C LYS A 285 -39.41 54.56 -59.90
N VAL A 286 -39.34 54.19 -61.17
CA VAL A 286 -38.37 53.18 -61.65
C VAL A 286 -36.93 53.67 -61.45
N GLU A 287 -36.65 54.95 -61.65
CA GLU A 287 -35.34 55.55 -61.39
C GLU A 287 -34.95 55.52 -59.91
N GLU A 288 -35.90 55.81 -59.01
CA GLU A 288 -35.69 55.71 -57.56
C GLU A 288 -35.40 54.26 -57.14
N GLU A 289 -36.16 53.29 -57.64
CA GLU A 289 -35.93 51.85 -57.39
C GLU A 289 -34.57 51.38 -57.92
N ILE A 290 -34.19 51.82 -59.12
CA ILE A 290 -32.86 51.56 -59.70
C ILE A 290 -31.76 52.09 -58.78
N CYS A 291 -31.88 53.31 -58.27
CA CYS A 291 -30.89 53.89 -57.36
C CYS A 291 -30.75 53.06 -56.07
N LEU A 292 -31.86 52.66 -55.47
CA LEU A 292 -31.87 51.82 -54.26
C LEU A 292 -31.20 50.47 -54.48
N ILE A 293 -31.45 49.81 -55.62
CA ILE A 293 -30.82 48.52 -55.95
C ILE A 293 -29.31 48.70 -56.18
N VAL A 294 -28.89 49.78 -56.86
CA VAL A 294 -27.47 50.06 -57.09
C VAL A 294 -26.72 50.33 -55.79
N GLU A 295 -27.32 51.06 -54.84
CA GLU A 295 -26.73 51.26 -53.50
C GLU A 295 -26.56 49.94 -52.74
N ARG A 296 -27.61 49.11 -52.73
CA ARG A 296 -27.56 47.76 -52.11
C ARG A 296 -26.54 46.84 -52.77
N LEU A 297 -26.37 46.93 -54.09
CA LEU A 297 -25.35 46.16 -54.82
C LEU A 297 -23.94 46.57 -54.37
N LYS A 298 -23.66 47.87 -54.27
CA LYS A 298 -22.35 48.35 -53.79
C LYS A 298 -22.06 47.90 -52.36
N GLU A 299 -23.07 47.93 -51.48
CA GLU A 299 -22.94 47.47 -50.11
C GLU A 299 -22.66 45.95 -50.04
N THR A 300 -23.42 45.15 -50.78
CA THR A 300 -23.22 43.68 -50.80
C THR A 300 -21.90 43.29 -51.46
N GLU A 301 -21.45 43.97 -52.51
CA GLU A 301 -20.12 43.78 -53.11
C GLU A 301 -18.98 44.13 -52.13
N ALA A 302 -19.15 45.18 -51.33
CA ALA A 302 -18.20 45.52 -50.27
C ALA A 302 -18.14 44.44 -49.18
N GLN A 303 -19.30 43.92 -48.75
CA GLN A 303 -19.39 42.81 -47.79
C GLN A 303 -18.74 41.54 -48.33
N VAL A 304 -18.94 41.20 -49.61
CA VAL A 304 -18.25 40.06 -50.25
C VAL A 304 -16.74 40.23 -50.17
N SER A 305 -16.23 41.42 -50.54
CA SER A 305 -14.80 41.70 -50.52
C SER A 305 -14.20 41.58 -49.11
N GLU A 306 -14.93 42.03 -48.09
CA GLU A 306 -14.52 41.89 -46.69
C GLU A 306 -14.50 40.42 -46.25
N LYS A 307 -15.54 39.66 -46.57
CA LYS A 307 -15.65 38.23 -46.22
C LYS A 307 -14.63 37.36 -46.95
N GLU A 308 -14.33 37.66 -48.21
CA GLU A 308 -13.25 37.00 -48.97
C GLU A 308 -11.88 37.23 -48.32
N ARG A 309 -11.63 38.44 -47.80
CA ARG A 309 -10.41 38.74 -47.03
C ARG A 309 -10.36 37.97 -45.71
N GLU A 310 -11.47 37.87 -44.97
CA GLU A 310 -11.56 37.06 -43.74
C GLU A 310 -11.32 35.57 -44.02
N LEU A 311 -11.93 35.03 -45.09
CA LEU A 311 -11.73 33.66 -45.53
C LEU A 311 -10.26 33.40 -45.87
N ALA A 312 -9.67 34.30 -46.67
CA ALA A 312 -8.27 34.20 -47.04
C ALA A 312 -7.34 34.27 -45.81
N MET A 313 -7.68 35.07 -44.80
CA MET A 313 -6.93 35.12 -43.54
C MET A 313 -7.04 33.81 -42.76
N ALA A 314 -8.25 33.28 -42.56
CA ALA A 314 -8.46 32.00 -41.86
C ALA A 314 -7.70 30.86 -42.55
N ARG A 315 -7.76 30.81 -43.88
CA ARG A 315 -7.03 29.86 -44.71
C ARG A 315 -5.52 30.04 -44.60
N PHE A 316 -5.02 31.26 -44.69
CA PHE A 316 -3.61 31.56 -44.50
C PHE A 316 -3.12 31.07 -43.14
N GLN A 317 -3.85 31.38 -42.07
CA GLN A 317 -3.53 30.92 -40.71
C GLN A 317 -3.50 29.40 -40.60
N ARG A 318 -4.48 28.70 -41.17
CA ARG A 318 -4.54 27.24 -41.15
C ARG A 318 -3.33 26.64 -41.87
N LEU A 319 -3.00 27.15 -43.05
CA LEU A 319 -1.87 26.66 -43.86
C LEU A 319 -0.52 26.83 -43.13
N ILE A 320 -0.31 27.93 -42.41
CA ILE A 320 0.88 28.12 -41.58
C ILE A 320 0.95 27.09 -40.45
N LEU A 321 -0.18 26.76 -39.80
CA LEU A 321 -0.21 25.72 -38.77
C LEU A 321 0.02 24.32 -39.35
N VAL A 322 -0.46 24.05 -40.57
CA VAL A 322 -0.21 22.80 -41.28
C VAL A 322 1.28 22.66 -41.59
N ASP A 323 1.90 23.66 -42.22
CA ASP A 323 3.34 23.64 -42.51
C ASP A 323 4.18 23.37 -41.26
N ARG A 324 3.96 24.12 -40.18
CA ARG A 324 4.72 23.95 -38.93
C ARG A 324 4.55 22.56 -38.32
N ALA A 325 3.32 22.06 -38.29
CA ALA A 325 3.04 20.73 -37.75
C ALA A 325 3.65 19.61 -38.60
N CYS A 326 3.53 19.68 -39.94
CA CYS A 326 4.10 18.68 -40.84
C CYS A 326 5.63 18.70 -40.79
N ARG A 327 6.27 19.88 -40.64
CA ARG A 327 7.72 19.97 -40.44
C ARG A 327 8.18 19.33 -39.13
N GLU A 328 7.45 19.54 -38.05
CA GLU A 328 7.74 18.95 -36.74
C GLU A 328 7.59 17.42 -36.77
N GLU A 329 6.47 16.92 -37.30
CA GLU A 329 6.23 15.48 -37.47
C GLU A 329 7.28 14.86 -38.43
N ARG A 330 7.70 15.59 -39.46
CA ARG A 330 8.74 15.15 -40.39
C ARG A 330 10.09 14.98 -39.70
N SER A 331 10.53 15.93 -38.86
CA SER A 331 11.78 15.76 -38.11
C SER A 331 11.76 14.47 -37.29
N VAL A 332 10.61 14.13 -36.72
CA VAL A 332 10.42 12.93 -35.92
C VAL A 332 10.41 11.67 -36.78
N ALA A 333 9.70 11.67 -37.91
CA ALA A 333 9.72 10.56 -38.86
C ALA A 333 11.15 10.26 -39.33
N LEU A 334 11.96 11.30 -39.60
CA LEU A 334 13.38 11.15 -39.95
C LEU A 334 14.20 10.54 -38.80
N GLU A 335 14.00 10.98 -37.56
CA GLU A 335 14.67 10.40 -36.38
C GLU A 335 14.30 8.93 -36.16
N LEU A 336 13.06 8.56 -36.49
CA LEU A 336 12.54 7.20 -36.39
C LEU A 336 12.90 6.32 -37.59
N GLY A 337 13.50 6.89 -38.64
CA GLY A 337 13.89 6.18 -39.86
C GLY A 337 12.74 5.89 -40.83
N ASP A 338 11.59 6.55 -40.67
CA ASP A 338 10.43 6.45 -41.55
C ASP A 338 10.55 7.49 -42.68
N LEU A 339 11.28 7.13 -43.73
CA LEU A 339 11.54 8.02 -44.86
C LEU A 339 10.30 8.28 -45.71
N GLU A 340 9.41 7.30 -45.83
CA GLU A 340 8.18 7.44 -46.63
C GLU A 340 7.24 8.47 -45.99
N GLU A 341 7.02 8.37 -44.68
CA GLU A 341 6.24 9.36 -43.93
C GLU A 341 6.92 10.74 -43.94
N ALA A 342 8.26 10.78 -43.78
CA ALA A 342 9.00 12.04 -43.82
C ALA A 342 8.91 12.77 -45.16
N ASP A 343 8.91 12.04 -46.28
CA ASP A 343 8.76 12.59 -47.63
C ASP A 343 7.31 13.05 -47.87
N ALA A 344 6.31 12.26 -47.46
CA ALA A 344 4.89 12.64 -47.54
C ALA A 344 4.58 13.93 -46.75
N LEU A 345 5.10 14.05 -45.52
CA LEU A 345 4.96 15.25 -44.69
C LEU A 345 5.68 16.47 -45.28
N LEU A 346 6.79 16.26 -45.99
CA LEU A 346 7.48 17.35 -46.70
C LEU A 346 6.61 17.87 -47.84
N GLU A 347 6.03 16.98 -48.65
CA GLU A 347 5.14 17.34 -49.75
C GLU A 347 3.92 18.13 -49.23
N GLU A 348 3.31 17.70 -48.12
CA GLU A 348 2.18 18.41 -47.51
C GLU A 348 2.60 19.81 -47.00
N ALA A 349 3.74 19.92 -46.33
CA ALA A 349 4.26 21.19 -45.85
C ALA A 349 4.57 22.16 -47.01
N GLU A 350 5.18 21.67 -48.09
CA GLU A 350 5.48 22.47 -49.27
C GLU A 350 4.22 22.91 -50.02
N ALA A 351 3.22 22.04 -50.12
CA ALA A 351 1.92 22.40 -50.68
C ALA A 351 1.25 23.51 -49.86
N ALA A 352 1.27 23.38 -48.52
CA ALA A 352 0.70 24.38 -47.61
C ALA A 352 1.40 25.74 -47.74
N VAL A 353 2.75 25.76 -47.77
CA VAL A 353 3.54 26.98 -47.97
C VAL A 353 3.32 27.60 -49.34
N SER A 354 3.27 26.79 -50.39
CA SER A 354 3.02 27.25 -51.76
C SER A 354 1.67 27.96 -51.86
N GLU A 355 0.65 27.42 -51.20
CA GLU A 355 -0.68 28.04 -51.16
C GLU A 355 -0.70 29.31 -50.30
N ALA A 356 -0.08 29.30 -49.12
CA ALA A 356 0.01 30.46 -48.25
C ALA A 356 0.73 31.63 -48.95
N ARG A 357 1.82 31.34 -49.67
CA ARG A 357 2.57 32.32 -50.48
C ARG A 357 1.75 32.94 -51.60
N LYS A 358 0.74 32.26 -52.13
CA LYS A 358 -0.18 32.85 -53.14
C LYS A 358 -1.12 33.86 -52.51
N LEU A 359 -1.60 33.60 -51.29
CA LEU A 359 -2.53 34.48 -50.57
C LEU A 359 -1.85 35.74 -50.03
N GLN A 360 -0.59 35.61 -49.63
CA GLN A 360 0.18 36.67 -48.98
C GLN A 360 0.24 38.00 -49.77
N PRO A 361 0.66 38.04 -51.06
CA PRO A 361 0.74 39.29 -51.82
C PRO A 361 -0.63 39.84 -52.23
N ILE A 362 -1.67 38.99 -52.31
CA ILE A 362 -3.02 39.41 -52.72
C ILE A 362 -3.67 40.26 -51.63
N TYR A 363 -3.50 39.86 -50.36
CA TYR A 363 -4.18 40.49 -49.22
C TYR A 363 -3.24 41.21 -48.25
N GLY A 364 -1.93 41.22 -48.53
CA GLY A 364 -0.93 41.88 -47.70
C GLY A 364 -0.72 41.24 -46.33
N PHE A 365 -0.91 39.93 -46.22
CA PHE A 365 -0.75 39.22 -44.95
C PHE A 365 0.73 39.16 -44.52
N GLN A 366 0.98 39.32 -43.21
CA GLN A 366 2.31 39.14 -42.62
C GLN A 366 2.22 38.13 -41.48
N GLU A 367 3.06 37.10 -41.49
CA GLU A 367 3.07 36.06 -40.46
C GLU A 367 3.33 36.59 -39.05
N GLU A 368 4.12 37.65 -38.93
CA GLU A 368 4.53 38.25 -37.65
C GLU A 368 3.38 38.92 -36.89
N LEU A 369 2.33 39.32 -37.60
CA LEU A 369 1.14 39.96 -37.03
C LEU A 369 0.10 38.96 -36.53
N ILE A 370 0.32 37.66 -36.72
CA ILE A 370 -0.66 36.64 -36.42
C ILE A 370 -0.31 35.94 -35.11
N THR A 371 -1.25 35.96 -34.17
CA THR A 371 -1.20 35.20 -32.91
C THR A 371 -1.42 33.71 -33.15
N LEU A 372 -0.46 33.03 -33.77
CA LEU A 372 -0.46 31.58 -33.96
C LEU A 372 0.50 30.89 -32.98
N PRO A 373 0.17 29.66 -32.54
CA PRO A 373 1.12 28.79 -31.87
C PRO A 373 2.44 28.70 -32.65
N LYS A 374 3.55 28.92 -31.93
CA LYS A 374 4.91 28.84 -32.49
C LYS A 374 5.55 27.46 -32.31
N HIS A 375 5.09 26.71 -31.32
CA HIS A 375 5.65 25.41 -30.98
C HIS A 375 4.66 24.30 -31.31
N PHE A 376 5.20 23.19 -31.79
CA PHE A 376 4.48 21.99 -32.14
C PHE A 376 5.24 20.81 -31.53
N ILE A 377 4.51 19.74 -31.25
CA ILE A 377 5.08 18.51 -30.72
C ILE A 377 4.44 17.36 -31.47
N SER A 378 5.27 16.39 -31.85
CA SER A 378 4.79 15.14 -32.43
C SER A 378 4.08 14.27 -31.41
N ALA A 379 2.93 13.73 -31.77
CA ALA A 379 2.23 12.75 -30.95
C ALA A 379 3.08 11.47 -30.74
N GLU A 380 3.87 11.11 -31.75
CA GLU A 380 4.71 9.92 -31.75
C GLU A 380 5.88 10.05 -30.76
N LEU A 381 6.49 11.24 -30.66
CA LEU A 381 7.49 11.54 -29.63
C LEU A 381 6.92 11.39 -28.21
N VAL A 382 5.73 11.93 -27.95
CA VAL A 382 5.10 11.85 -26.62
C VAL A 382 4.89 10.39 -26.19
N SER A 383 4.58 9.51 -27.15
CA SER A 383 4.40 8.07 -26.93
C SER A 383 5.73 7.35 -26.68
N LYS A 384 6.76 7.64 -27.48
CA LYS A 384 8.03 6.91 -27.50
C LYS A 384 9.05 7.37 -26.47
N LEU A 385 9.09 8.66 -26.13
CA LEU A 385 10.07 9.20 -25.18
C LEU A 385 9.83 8.72 -23.75
N GLN A 386 10.92 8.62 -22.99
CA GLN A 386 10.93 8.13 -21.61
C GLN A 386 11.57 9.15 -20.65
N GLY A 387 11.05 9.19 -19.41
CA GLY A 387 11.66 9.88 -18.27
C GLY A 387 12.19 11.28 -18.58
N ARG A 388 13.53 11.42 -18.53
CA ARG A 388 14.23 12.70 -18.73
C ARG A 388 13.95 13.34 -20.10
N GLN A 389 13.96 12.56 -21.18
CA GLN A 389 13.71 13.09 -22.53
C GLN A 389 12.29 13.65 -22.66
N LEU A 390 11.32 13.00 -22.02
CA LEU A 390 9.95 13.48 -21.98
C LEU A 390 9.82 14.79 -21.18
N ALA A 391 10.57 14.92 -20.08
CA ALA A 391 10.62 16.15 -19.28
C ALA A 391 11.29 17.30 -20.05
N GLU A 392 12.35 17.02 -20.80
CA GLU A 392 13.01 17.99 -21.70
C GLU A 392 12.07 18.45 -22.81
N LEU A 393 11.30 17.53 -23.40
CA LEU A 393 10.26 17.85 -24.38
C LEU A 393 9.13 18.71 -23.77
N ALA A 394 8.71 18.44 -22.53
CA ALA A 394 7.73 19.29 -21.85
C ALA A 394 8.28 20.70 -21.55
N ALA A 395 9.56 20.79 -21.18
CA ALA A 395 10.22 22.06 -20.91
C ALA A 395 10.37 22.93 -22.18
N SER A 396 10.60 22.33 -23.36
CA SER A 396 10.76 23.08 -24.61
C SER A 396 9.51 23.88 -25.03
N VAL A 397 8.34 23.48 -24.53
CA VAL A 397 7.05 24.15 -24.76
C VAL A 397 6.48 24.83 -23.51
N ASN A 398 7.30 25.04 -22.48
CA ASN A 398 6.93 25.64 -21.20
C ASN A 398 5.76 24.94 -20.49
N ILE A 399 5.60 23.63 -20.68
CA ILE A 399 4.67 22.81 -19.91
C ILE A 399 5.38 22.40 -18.63
N LEU A 400 5.10 23.10 -17.53
CA LEU A 400 5.60 22.71 -16.22
C LEU A 400 4.92 21.39 -15.79
N ALA A 401 5.73 20.44 -15.32
CA ALA A 401 5.22 19.27 -14.60
C ALA A 401 4.47 19.77 -13.36
N SER A 402 3.15 19.57 -13.32
CA SER A 402 2.32 19.84 -12.16
C SER A 402 2.22 18.63 -11.25
#